data_AF-A0A2V5QY40-F1
#
_entry.id   AF-A0A2V5QY40-F1
#
_cell.length_a   1.000
_cell.length_b   1.000
_cell.length_c   1.000
_cell.angle_alpha   90.00
_cell.angle_beta   90.00
_cell.angle_gamma   90.00
#
_symmetry.space_group_name_H-M   'P 1'
#
loop_
_entity.id
_entity.type
_entity.pdbx_description
1 polymer ?
#
loop_
_entity_poly.entity_id
_entity_poly.type
_entity_poly.pdbx_seq_one_letter_code
_entity_poly.pdbx_strand_id
1 'polypeptide(L)' 'TLAAIALYYYSPAVLSLLTTYLAAGNNPDQPGRFVQWLYTRKPVKTFQVKGKWLDIGSKETLENADKILGSLNS' A
#
# COMPACT_ATOMS: atom_id res chain seq x y z
N THR A 1 -3.28 -4.94 -16.31
CA THR A 1 -3.85 -4.24 -15.14
C THR A 1 -2.73 -3.93 -14.16
N LEU A 2 -2.70 -2.72 -13.59
CA LEU A 2 -1.78 -2.37 -12.50
C LEU A 2 -2.54 -2.49 -11.18
N ALA A 3 -2.00 -3.22 -10.22
CA ALA A 3 -2.56 -3.32 -8.87
C ALA A 3 -1.69 -2.51 -7.90
N ALA A 4 -2.32 -1.70 -7.05
CA ALA A 4 -1.62 -1.05 -5.96
C ALA A 4 -1.39 -2.07 -4.84
N ILE A 5 -0.15 -2.18 -4.40
CA ILE A 5 0.19 -2.85 -3.16
C ILE A 5 -0.09 -1.85 -2.02
N ALA A 6 -0.56 -2.33 -0.86
CA ALA A 6 -0.74 -1.51 0.34
C ALA A 6 0.59 -1.08 0.99
N LEU A 7 1.55 -0.63 0.18
CA LEU A 7 2.86 -0.15 0.56
C LEU A 7 2.95 1.34 0.25
N TYR A 8 3.12 2.14 1.30
CA TYR A 8 3.23 3.59 1.21
C TYR A 8 4.51 4.06 1.90
N TYR A 9 5.19 5.03 1.29
CA TYR A 9 6.36 5.66 1.86
C TYR A 9 6.14 7.16 1.96
N TYR A 10 6.10 7.69 3.18
CA TYR A 10 5.85 9.10 3.45
C TYR A 10 7.06 9.73 4.13
N SER A 11 7.47 10.91 3.65
CA SER A 11 8.45 11.73 4.36
C SER A 11 7.82 12.30 5.65
N PRO A 12 8.64 12.71 6.65
CA PRO A 12 8.12 13.35 7.86
C PRO A 12 7.22 14.56 7.57
N ALA A 13 7.56 15.37 6.55
CA ALA A 13 6.76 16.52 6.14
C ALA A 13 5.38 16.13 5.57
N VAL A 14 5.27 14.99 4.88
CA VAL A 14 3.99 14.46 4.39
C VAL A 14 3.19 13.86 5.54
N LEU A 15 3.85 13.24 6.52
CA LEU A 15 3.19 12.65 7.68
C LEU A 15 2.43 13.71 8.50
N SER A 16 2.97 14.94 8.63
CA SER A 16 2.24 16.05 9.27
C SER A 16 0.91 16.38 8.58
N LEU A 17 0.80 16.15 7.26
CA LEU A 17 -0.44 16.37 6.51
C LEU A 17 -1.49 15.29 6.79
N LEU A 18 -1.10 14.10 7.26
CA LEU A 18 -2.05 13.08 7.72
C LEU A 18 -2.85 13.59 8.91
N THR A 19 -2.21 14.27 9.86
CA THR A 19 -2.89 14.91 10.98
C THR A 19 -3.91 15.94 10.51
N THR A 20 -3.56 16.78 9.52
CA THR A 20 -4.50 17.74 8.90
C THR A 20 -5.68 17.03 8.23
N TYR A 21 -5.41 15.96 7.49
CA TYR A 21 -6.44 15.15 6.84
C TYR A 21 -7.45 14.58 7.85
N LEU A 22 -6.96 14.02 8.96
CA LEU A 22 -7.79 13.45 10.01
C LEU A 22 -8.57 14.52 10.78
N ALA A 23 -7.94 15.65 11.12
CA ALA A 23 -8.59 16.76 11.82
C ALA A 23 -9.74 17.38 11.01
N ALA A 24 -9.68 17.29 9.67
CA ALA A 24 -10.75 17.71 8.78
C ALA A 24 -11.92 16.69 8.67
N GLY A 25 -11.91 15.62 9.47
CA GLY A 25 -12.99 14.63 9.52
C GLY A 25 -13.01 13.65 8.34
N ASN A 26 -11.91 13.55 7.58
CA ASN A 26 -11.84 12.60 6.47
C ASN A 26 -11.70 11.15 6.98
N ASN A 27 -12.08 10.18 6.13
CA ASN A 27 -12.11 8.76 6.48
C ASN A 27 -10.69 8.21 6.82
N PRO A 28 -10.46 7.67 8.05
CA PRO A 28 -9.16 7.11 8.46
C PRO A 28 -8.93 5.65 8.04
N ASP A 29 -9.98 4.92 7.65
CA ASP A 29 -9.97 3.46 7.49
C ASP A 29 -9.34 2.99 6.17
N GLN A 30 -9.44 3.83 5.13
CA GLN A 30 -8.92 3.49 3.80
C GLN A 30 -7.67 4.33 3.49
N PRO A 31 -6.45 3.78 3.55
CA PRO A 31 -5.21 4.54 3.34
C PRO A 31 -5.13 5.19 1.95
N GLY A 32 -5.76 4.57 0.93
CA GLY A 32 -5.86 5.16 -0.41
C GLY A 32 -6.59 6.51 -0.46
N ARG A 33 -7.47 6.80 0.51
CA ARG A 33 -8.18 8.08 0.61
C ARG A 33 -7.24 9.23 0.98
N PHE A 34 -6.26 8.97 1.85
CA PHE A 34 -5.23 9.95 2.14
C PHE A 34 -4.38 10.25 0.90
N VAL A 35 -4.00 9.22 0.12
CA VAL A 35 -3.26 9.43 -1.16
C VAL A 35 -4.08 10.22 -2.17
N GLN A 36 -5.38 9.91 -2.29
CA GLN A 36 -6.33 10.66 -3.14
C GLN A 36 -6.44 12.14 -2.70
N TRP A 37 -6.44 12.40 -1.41
CA TRP A 37 -6.47 13.76 -0.90
C TRP A 37 -5.13 14.49 -1.11
N LEU A 38 -4.01 13.76 -1.00
CA LEU A 38 -2.65 14.29 -1.04
C LEU A 38 -2.18 14.66 -2.46
N TYR A 39 -2.51 13.88 -3.50
CA TYR A 39 -1.93 14.07 -4.85
C TYR A 39 -2.24 15.43 -5.48
N THR A 40 -3.33 16.08 -5.05
CA THR A 40 -3.72 17.43 -5.49
C THR A 40 -2.94 18.55 -4.78
N ARG A 41 -2.17 18.23 -3.73
CA ARG A 41 -1.50 19.19 -2.82
C ARG A 41 0.02 19.04 -2.81
N LYS A 42 0.51 17.83 -2.99
CA LYS A 42 1.94 17.50 -3.04
C LYS A 42 2.19 16.50 -4.16
N PRO A 43 3.38 16.52 -4.79
CA PRO A 43 3.75 15.50 -5.75
C PRO A 43 3.68 14.10 -5.12
N VAL A 44 2.86 13.24 -5.72
CA VAL A 44 2.78 11.81 -5.40
C VAL A 44 3.36 11.05 -6.59
N LYS A 45 4.30 10.14 -6.31
CA LYS A 45 4.93 9.30 -7.33
C LYS A 45 4.59 7.85 -7.06
N THR A 46 4.52 7.06 -8.13
CA THR A 46 4.40 5.61 -8.04
C THR A 46 5.79 4.99 -8.20
N PHE A 47 5.98 3.83 -7.58
CA PHE A 47 7.17 3.02 -7.74
C PHE A 47 6.77 1.61 -8.16
N GLN A 48 7.40 1.11 -9.22
CA GLN A 48 7.17 -0.26 -9.67
C GLN A 48 8.06 -1.20 -8.85
N VAL A 49 7.44 -1.98 -7.97
CA VAL A 49 8.13 -3.06 -7.26
C VAL A 49 8.50 -4.14 -8.27
N LYS A 50 9.76 -4.57 -8.24
CA LYS A 50 10.26 -5.70 -9.04
C LYS A 50 10.18 -6.99 -8.22
N GLY A 51 10.08 -8.12 -8.92
CA GLY A 51 9.98 -9.44 -8.29
C GLY A 51 8.54 -9.90 -8.10
N LYS A 52 8.38 -11.05 -7.42
CA LYS A 52 7.08 -11.66 -7.18
C LYS A 52 6.49 -11.12 -5.87
N TRP A 53 5.32 -10.50 -5.96
CA TRP A 53 4.51 -10.13 -4.81
C TRP A 53 3.45 -11.21 -4.59
N LEU A 54 3.46 -11.85 -3.42
CA LEU A 54 2.45 -12.84 -3.03
C LEU A 54 1.42 -12.10 -2.16
N ASP A 55 0.23 -11.87 -2.69
CA ASP A 55 -0.90 -11.43 -1.88
C ASP A 55 -1.37 -12.61 -1.03
N ILE A 56 -1.44 -12.43 0.29
CA ILE A 56 -1.85 -13.45 1.26
C ILE A 56 -3.10 -13.03 2.03
N GLY A 57 -3.92 -12.14 1.45
CA GLY A 57 -5.12 -11.60 2.08
C GLY A 57 -6.25 -12.61 2.32
N SER A 58 -6.18 -13.81 1.73
CA SER A 58 -7.13 -14.90 1.96
C SER A 58 -6.40 -16.21 2.31
N LYS A 59 -7.12 -17.13 2.97
CA LYS A 59 -6.61 -18.47 3.31
C LYS A 59 -6.09 -19.21 2.07
N GLU A 60 -6.85 -19.18 0.97
CA GLU A 60 -6.45 -19.80 -0.29
C GLU A 60 -5.15 -19.18 -0.84
N THR A 61 -5.05 -17.85 -0.83
CA THR A 61 -3.87 -17.15 -1.34
C THR A 61 -2.63 -17.39 -0.48
N LEU A 62 -2.80 -17.54 0.84
CA LEU A 62 -1.76 -17.93 1.77
C LEU A 62 -1.25 -19.36 1.51
N GLU A 63 -2.15 -20.35 1.40
CA GLU A 63 -1.78 -21.73 1.10
C GLU A 63 -1.03 -21.86 -0.24
N ASN A 64 -1.41 -21.04 -1.23
CA ASN A 64 -0.71 -20.98 -2.51
C ASN A 64 0.67 -20.34 -2.38
N ALA A 65 0.83 -19.29 -1.58
CA ALA A 65 2.12 -18.67 -1.29
C ALA A 65 3.09 -19.67 -0.64
N ASP A 66 2.62 -20.46 0.32
CA ASP A 66 3.43 -21.48 1.00
C ASP A 66 3.94 -22.56 0.03
N LYS A 67 3.09 -23.05 -0.87
CA LYS A 67 3.49 -24.03 -1.92
C LYS A 67 4.57 -23.46 -2.84
N ILE A 68 4.40 -22.20 -3.26
CA ILE A 68 5.37 -21.50 -4.11
C ILE A 68 6.72 -21.40 -3.39
N LEU A 69 6.74 -21.00 -2.12
CA LEU A 69 7.97 -20.84 -1.35
C LEU A 69 8.63 -22.18 -1.00
N GLY A 70 7.84 -23.22 -0.71
CA GLY A 70 8.33 -24.57 -0.44
C GLY A 70 9.08 -25.20 -1.62
N SER A 71 8.59 -24.97 -2.84
CA SER A 71 9.23 -25.49 -4.08
C SER A 71 10.48 -24.71 -4.53
N LEU A 72 10.73 -23.54 -3.96
CA LEU A 72 11.96 -22.77 -4.23
C LEU A 72 13.14 -23.21 -3.35
N ASN A 73 12.87 -23.91 -2.24
CA ASN A 73 13.86 -24.36 -1.27
C ASN A 73 14.26 -25.84 -1.44
N SER A 74 13.72 -26.52 -2.46
CA SER A 74 13.93 -27.93 -2.81
C SER A 74 14.67 -28.07 -4.13
#